data_AF-A0A1M5YH82-F1
#
_entry.id   AF-A0A1M5YH82-F1
#
_cell.length_a   1.000
_cell.length_b   1.000
_cell.length_c   1.000
_cell.angle_alpha   90.00
_cell.angle_beta   90.00
_cell.angle_gamma   90.00
#
_symmetry.space_group_name_H-M   'P 1'
#
loop_
_entity.id
_entity.type
_entity.pdbx_description
1 polymer ?
#
loop_
_entity_poly.entity_id
_entity_poly.type
_entity_poly.pdbx_seq_one_letter_code
_entity_poly.pdbx_strand_id
1 'polypeptide(L)'
;MTAQINDKLRLGKNDLDIVAIEDPESFFDFGRFGLNPISNCSACWRGYIAIFAIDENNNLFLRDLYTNNGGEVPPMIHGVKP
;
A
#
# COMPACT_ATOMS: atom_id res chain seq x y z
N MET A 1 6.62 -12.54 18.41
CA MET A 1 6.87 -12.08 17.02
C MET A 1 5.51 -11.74 16.43
N THR A 2 5.25 -10.47 16.10
CA THR A 2 4.00 -10.02 15.47
C THR A 2 4.13 -10.14 13.95
N ALA A 3 3.10 -10.66 13.27
CA ALA A 3 3.09 -10.71 11.82
C ALA A 3 2.95 -9.31 11.21
N GLN A 4 3.50 -9.10 10.01
CA GLN A 4 3.21 -7.90 9.21
C GLN A 4 1.72 -7.88 8.86
N ILE A 5 1.09 -6.72 8.94
CA ILE A 5 -0.24 -6.51 8.35
C ILE A 5 -0.10 -6.60 6.83
N ASN A 6 -0.87 -7.48 6.21
CA ASN A 6 -0.84 -7.69 4.76
C ASN A 6 -1.46 -6.52 3.99
N ASP A 7 -0.99 -6.33 2.76
CA ASP A 7 -1.73 -5.56 1.77
C ASP A 7 -3.00 -6.32 1.38
N LYS A 8 -3.98 -5.61 0.83
CA LYS A 8 -5.29 -6.18 0.58
C LYS A 8 -5.72 -6.01 -0.87
N LEU A 9 -6.48 -6.98 -1.37
CA LEU A 9 -7.28 -6.86 -2.58
C LEU A 9 -8.75 -6.74 -2.18
N ARG A 10 -9.40 -5.62 -2.51
CA ARG A 10 -10.84 -5.46 -2.29
C ARG A 10 -11.62 -5.92 -3.52
N LEU A 11 -12.45 -6.96 -3.34
CA LEU A 11 -13.38 -7.47 -4.33
C LEU A 11 -14.82 -7.27 -3.85
N GLY A 12 -15.48 -6.24 -4.38
CA GLY A 12 -16.79 -5.82 -3.91
C GLY A 12 -16.76 -5.39 -2.44
N LYS A 13 -17.41 -6.18 -1.57
CA LYS A 13 -17.45 -5.94 -0.10
C LYS A 13 -16.41 -6.74 0.68
N ASN A 14 -15.65 -7.61 0.02
CA ASN A 14 -14.69 -8.50 0.67
C ASN A 14 -13.28 -7.96 0.52
N ASP A 15 -12.49 -8.13 1.57
CA ASP A 15 -11.06 -7.88 1.57
C ASP A 15 -10.33 -9.22 1.62
N LEU A 16 -9.44 -9.46 0.65
CA LEU A 16 -8.55 -10.61 0.61
C LEU A 16 -7.13 -10.16 0.92
N ASP A 17 -6.43 -10.89 1.78
CA ASP A 17 -5.02 -10.62 2.04
C ASP A 17 -4.18 -11.03 0.83
N ILE A 18 -3.30 -10.12 0.39
CA ILE A 18 -2.28 -10.42 -0.60
C ILE A 18 -1.11 -11.08 0.13
N VAL A 19 -0.77 -12.29 -0.30
CA VAL A 19 0.33 -13.08 0.24
C VAL A 19 1.23 -13.56 -0.89
N ALA A 20 2.50 -13.82 -0.58
CA ALA A 20 3.48 -14.39 -1.50
C ALA A 20 3.66 -13.61 -2.83
N ILE A 21 3.97 -12.32 -2.74
CA ILE A 21 4.36 -11.52 -3.92
C ILE A 21 5.73 -12.01 -4.41
N GLU A 22 5.80 -12.49 -5.65
CA GLU A 22 7.02 -13.06 -6.25
C GLU A 22 8.12 -12.01 -6.47
N ASP A 23 7.74 -10.82 -6.93
CA ASP A 23 8.64 -9.68 -7.18
C ASP A 23 8.10 -8.40 -6.51
N PRO A 24 8.33 -8.23 -5.19
CA PRO A 24 7.79 -7.10 -4.44
C PRO A 24 8.37 -5.75 -4.85
N GLU A 25 9.60 -5.69 -5.36
CA GLU A 25 10.22 -4.43 -5.79
C GLU A 25 9.60 -3.91 -7.09
N SER A 26 9.30 -4.80 -8.04
CA SER A 26 8.60 -4.41 -9.26
C SER A 26 7.11 -4.15 -9.05
N PHE A 27 6.52 -4.72 -8.00
CA PHE A 27 5.10 -4.60 -7.74
C PHE A 27 4.69 -3.19 -7.34
N PHE A 28 5.38 -2.59 -6.35
CA PHE A 28 5.07 -1.22 -5.94
C PHE A 28 6.24 -0.51 -5.23
N ASP A 29 6.76 0.54 -5.89
CA ASP A 29 7.90 1.34 -5.42
C ASP A 29 7.44 2.71 -4.89
N PHE A 30 7.41 2.84 -3.56
CA PHE A 30 7.00 4.06 -2.84
C PHE A 30 7.94 5.24 -3.10
N GLY A 31 9.22 4.98 -3.31
CA GLY A 31 10.23 6.03 -3.51
C GLY A 31 9.95 6.85 -4.76
N ARG A 32 9.38 6.23 -5.80
CA ARG A 32 8.96 6.93 -7.03
C ARG A 32 7.89 7.98 -6.82
N PHE A 33 7.12 7.86 -5.75
CA PHE A 33 6.06 8.80 -5.41
C PHE A 33 6.51 9.88 -4.43
N GLY A 34 7.77 9.86 -3.98
CA GLY A 34 8.26 10.77 -2.94
C GLY A 34 7.73 10.42 -1.55
N LEU A 35 7.30 9.17 -1.34
CA LEU A 35 6.87 8.66 -0.04
C LEU A 35 8.05 8.01 0.67
N ASN A 36 8.13 8.20 1.99
CA ASN A 36 9.11 7.57 2.85
C ASN A 36 8.39 6.90 4.05
N PRO A 37 7.73 5.74 3.83
CA PRO A 37 7.00 5.06 4.89
C PRO A 37 7.93 4.60 6.01
N ILE A 38 7.60 4.96 7.25
CA ILE A 38 8.34 4.51 8.44
C ILE A 38 7.48 3.62 9.33
N SER A 39 8.12 2.64 9.97
CA SER A 39 7.47 1.73 10.90
C SER A 39 6.61 2.48 11.93
N ASN A 40 5.34 2.09 12.05
CA ASN A 40 4.41 2.68 13.01
C ASN A 40 4.31 1.84 14.30
N CYS A 41 4.37 0.52 14.17
CA CYS A 41 4.28 -0.41 15.29
C CYS A 41 4.90 -1.76 14.92
N SER A 42 4.98 -2.69 15.89
CA SER A 42 5.59 -4.02 15.67
C SER A 42 4.87 -4.90 14.64
N ALA A 43 3.61 -4.58 14.30
CA ALA A 43 2.85 -5.27 13.26
C ALA A 43 2.82 -4.50 11.90
N CYS A 44 3.32 -3.27 11.86
CA CYS A 44 3.35 -2.42 10.66
C CYS A 44 4.77 -1.86 10.46
N TRP A 45 5.72 -2.77 10.25
CA TRP A 45 7.15 -2.42 10.13
C TRP A 45 7.49 -1.84 8.76
N ARG A 46 6.69 -2.14 7.73
CA ARG A 46 6.75 -1.47 6.41
C ARG A 46 6.31 -0.01 6.47
N GLY A 47 5.56 0.40 7.49
CA GLY A 47 5.06 1.78 7.62
C GLY A 47 3.91 2.15 6.69
N TYR A 48 3.39 1.20 5.91
CA TYR A 48 2.22 1.40 5.06
C TYR A 48 1.36 0.13 4.96
N ILE A 49 0.13 0.33 4.49
CA ILE A 49 -0.80 -0.71 4.02
C ILE A 49 -1.39 -0.22 2.70
N ALA A 50 -1.20 -1.00 1.64
CA ALA A 50 -1.80 -0.75 0.33
C ALA A 50 -3.07 -1.59 0.15
N ILE A 51 -4.13 -0.97 -0.37
CA ILE A 51 -5.36 -1.66 -0.77
C ILE A 51 -5.55 -1.50 -2.27
N PHE A 52 -5.53 -2.63 -2.96
CA PHE A 52 -5.71 -2.73 -4.39
C PHE A 52 -7.14 -3.13 -4.74
N ALA A 53 -7.53 -2.85 -5.97
CA ALA A 53 -8.76 -3.32 -6.59
C ALA A 53 -8.51 -3.66 -8.07
N ILE A 54 -9.46 -4.36 -8.68
CA ILE A 54 -9.45 -4.68 -10.11
C ILE A 54 -10.44 -3.76 -10.80
N ASP A 55 -10.02 -3.10 -11.88
CA ASP A 55 -10.89 -2.26 -12.69
C ASP A 55 -11.75 -3.09 -13.68
N GLU A 56 -12.61 -2.42 -14.44
CA GLU A 56 -13.48 -3.08 -15.43
C GLU A 56 -12.70 -3.75 -16.59
N ASN A 57 -11.43 -3.37 -16.78
CA ASN A 57 -10.54 -3.90 -17.81
C ASN A 57 -9.64 -5.03 -17.26
N ASN A 58 -9.89 -5.52 -16.04
CA ASN A 58 -9.08 -6.51 -15.32
C ASN A 58 -7.66 -6.04 -14.95
N ASN A 59 -7.42 -4.74 -14.86
CA ASN A 59 -6.15 -4.21 -14.36
C ASN A 59 -6.18 -4.08 -12.84
N LEU A 60 -5.07 -4.47 -12.20
CA LEU A 60 -4.84 -4.17 -10.80
C LEU A 60 -4.45 -2.70 -10.64
N PHE A 61 -5.12 -1.98 -9.74
CA PHE A 61 -4.76 -0.60 -9.40
C PHE A 61 -4.76 -0.38 -7.89
N LEU A 62 -3.93 0.57 -7.44
CA LEU A 62 -3.92 1.02 -6.06
C LEU A 62 -5.16 1.89 -5.80
N ARG A 63 -6.04 1.44 -4.90
CA ARG A 63 -7.24 2.21 -4.55
C ARG A 63 -7.00 3.10 -3.33
N ASP A 64 -6.55 2.51 -2.23
CA ASP A 64 -6.30 3.23 -0.99
C ASP A 64 -4.86 2.97 -0.53
N LEU A 65 -4.22 4.01 0.01
CA LEU A 65 -2.91 3.91 0.61
C LEU A 65 -2.93 4.56 1.99
N TYR A 66 -2.62 3.77 3.01
CA TYR A 66 -2.36 4.26 4.36
C TYR A 66 -0.87 4.22 4.58
N THR A 67 -0.25 5.36 4.91
CA THR A 67 1.19 5.44 5.12
C THR A 67 1.52 6.36 6.28
N ASN A 68 2.53 5.96 7.06
CA ASN A 68 3.16 6.80 8.07
C ASN A 68 4.40 7.45 7.45
N ASN A 69 4.28 8.70 7.02
CA ASN A 69 5.37 9.42 6.35
C ASN A 69 6.32 10.15 7.31
N GLY A 70 6.42 9.70 8.57
CA GLY A 70 7.41 10.22 9.52
C GLY A 70 7.29 11.69 9.88
N GLY A 71 6.11 12.27 9.73
CA GLY A 71 5.86 13.70 9.96
C GLY A 71 6.20 14.59 8.76
N GLU A 72 6.72 14.03 7.66
CA GLU A 72 6.88 14.75 6.40
C GLU A 72 5.52 14.93 5.70
N VAL A 73 5.36 16.06 5.01
CA VAL A 73 4.14 16.34 4.25
C VAL A 73 4.03 15.32 3.11
N PRO A 74 2.97 14.50 3.08
CA PRO A 74 2.81 13.53 2.00
C PRO A 74 2.65 14.24 0.64
N PRO A 75 3.31 13.74 -0.41
CA PRO A 75 3.24 14.30 -1.74
C PRO A 75 1.86 14.06 -2.36
N MET A 76 1.50 14.90 -3.33
CA MET A 76 0.34 14.67 -4.16
C MET A 76 0.66 13.58 -5.19
N ILE A 77 -0.13 12.52 -5.22
CA ILE A 77 0.08 11.37 -6.12
C ILE A 77 -0.98 11.42 -7.21
N HIS A 78 -0.56 11.56 -8.47
CA HIS A 78 -1.46 11.64 -9.63
C HIS A 78 -2.60 12.68 -9.49
N GLY A 79 -2.34 13.81 -8.82
CA GLY A 79 -3.33 14.86 -8.58
C GLY A 79 -4.28 14.60 -7.40
N VAL A 80 -4.13 13.46 -6.72
CA VAL A 80 -4.87 13.12 -5.49
C VAL A 80 -4.11 13.69 -4.30
N LYS A 81 -4.81 14.52 -3.51
CA LYS A 81 -4.27 15.06 -2.26
C LYS A 81 -4.34 14.00 -1.14
N PRO A 82 -3.38 14.02 -0.20
CA PRO A 82 -3.40 13.18 0.99
C PRO A 82 -4.62 13.41 1.88
#